data_AF-A0A7U0TIQ0-F1
#
_entry.id   AF-A0A7U0TIQ0-F1
#
_cell.length_a   1.000
_cell.length_b   1.000
_cell.length_c   1.000
_cell.angle_alpha   90.00
_cell.angle_beta   90.00
_cell.angle_gamma   90.00
#
_symmetry.space_group_name_H-M   'P 1'
#
loop_
_entity.id
_entity.type
_entity.pdbx_description
1 polymer ?
#
loop_
_entity_poly.entity_id
_entity_poly.type
_entity_poly.pdbx_seq_one_letter_code
_entity_poly.pdbx_strand_id
1 'polypeptide(L)'
;VTSGMNGAIMVLPRDGLKDPKGNLISYDRVYYVGEQDFYVPKDADGNYKTYQSIGDGYADAIDVMRTLLPSHIVFNGKVGALTGDNALAAKVGETVLILHPQANRDTRPHLIGGHGDFVWPTGKFNTPPDVDQETWFIPGGTAGAAIYKFHQPGVYAYV
;
A
#
# COMPACT_ATOMS: atom_id res chain seq x y z
N VAL A 1 -1.86 15.97 2.41
CA VAL A 1 -1.79 14.49 2.38
C VAL A 1 -1.90 13.97 0.95
N THR A 2 -3.01 14.26 0.25
CA THR A 2 -3.32 13.83 -1.13
C THR A 2 -2.37 14.33 -2.22
N SER A 3 -1.45 15.25 -1.91
CA SER A 3 -0.34 15.67 -2.78
C SER A 3 0.95 14.83 -2.59
N GLY A 4 0.89 13.69 -1.91
CA GLY A 4 2.03 12.78 -1.74
C GLY A 4 2.87 13.00 -0.48
N MET A 5 2.56 13.99 0.36
CA MET A 5 3.29 14.23 1.62
C MET A 5 2.78 13.32 2.74
N ASN A 6 3.09 12.03 2.66
CA ASN A 6 2.84 11.03 3.69
C ASN A 6 3.84 9.86 3.56
N GLY A 7 3.87 9.00 4.58
CA GLY A 7 4.78 7.86 4.65
C GLY A 7 4.40 6.94 5.80
N ALA A 8 5.26 5.96 6.14
CA ALA A 8 5.07 5.12 7.31
C ALA A 8 6.36 4.89 8.08
N ILE A 9 6.20 4.56 9.35
CA ILE A 9 7.25 4.01 10.21
C ILE A 9 6.79 2.65 10.72
N MET A 10 7.69 1.67 10.73
CA MET A 10 7.45 0.37 11.34
C MET A 10 8.26 0.28 12.64
N VAL A 11 7.56 0.15 13.76
CA VAL A 11 8.18 -0.03 15.08
C VAL A 11 8.10 -1.52 15.43
N LEU A 12 9.22 -2.22 15.25
CA LEU A 12 9.29 -3.65 15.54
C LEU A 12 9.32 -3.91 17.06
N PRO A 13 8.65 -4.97 17.55
CA PRO A 13 8.86 -5.47 18.91
C PRO A 13 10.33 -5.87 19.09
N ARG A 14 10.87 -5.69 20.30
CA ARG A 14 12.29 -5.98 20.59
C ARG A 14 12.67 -7.43 20.35
N ASP A 15 11.71 -8.34 20.49
CA ASP A 15 11.82 -9.79 20.33
C ASP A 15 11.29 -10.29 18.97
N GLY A 16 11.02 -9.38 18.02
CA GLY A 16 10.56 -9.71 16.68
C GLY A 16 9.05 -9.89 16.56
N LEU A 17 8.61 -10.23 15.34
CA LEU A 17 7.20 -10.47 15.04
C LEU A 17 6.77 -11.85 15.54
N LYS A 18 5.52 -11.98 15.97
CA LYS A 18 4.98 -13.24 16.52
C LYS A 18 3.65 -13.62 15.88
N ASP A 19 3.47 -14.91 15.68
CA ASP A 19 2.17 -15.47 15.28
C ASP A 19 1.18 -15.49 16.47
N PRO A 20 -0.09 -15.86 16.27
CA PRO A 20 -1.07 -15.93 17.35
C PRO A 20 -0.72 -16.91 18.48
N LYS A 21 0.21 -17.85 18.25
CA LYS A 21 0.68 -18.84 19.22
C LYS A 21 1.98 -18.39 19.93
N GLY A 22 2.52 -17.23 19.58
CA GLY A 22 3.76 -16.69 20.12
C GLY A 22 5.04 -17.19 19.46
N ASN A 23 4.93 -17.95 18.36
CA ASN A 23 6.11 -18.38 17.60
C ASN A 23 6.69 -17.18 16.83
N LEU A 24 8.02 -17.15 16.70
CA LEU A 24 8.71 -16.10 15.96
C LEU A 24 8.39 -16.17 14.46
N ILE A 25 8.01 -15.04 13.88
CA ILE A 25 7.89 -14.85 12.44
C ILE A 25 9.14 -14.09 11.97
N SER A 26 9.93 -14.71 11.10
CA SER A 26 11.04 -14.08 10.40
C SER A 26 10.69 -13.85 8.93
N TYR A 27 11.16 -12.74 8.38
CA TYR A 27 11.07 -12.43 6.95
C TYR A 27 12.47 -12.21 6.39
N ASP A 28 12.68 -12.63 5.15
CA ASP A 28 13.94 -12.48 4.43
C ASP A 28 14.03 -11.11 3.74
N ARG A 29 12.86 -10.55 3.40
CA ARG A 29 12.72 -9.28 2.68
C ARG A 29 11.54 -8.48 3.19
N VAL A 30 11.67 -7.16 3.11
CA VAL A 30 10.59 -6.22 3.35
C VAL A 30 10.41 -5.31 2.15
N TYR A 31 9.15 -5.08 1.77
CA TYR A 31 8.74 -4.06 0.82
C TYR A 31 7.81 -3.04 1.46
N TYR A 32 7.95 -1.80 1.01
CA TYR A 32 7.07 -0.68 1.35
C TYR A 32 6.30 -0.28 0.09
N VAL A 33 4.97 -0.37 0.14
CA VAL A 33 4.06 -0.03 -0.96
C VAL A 33 3.17 1.11 -0.50
N GLY A 34 3.55 2.34 -0.84
CA GLY A 34 2.76 3.52 -0.52
C GLY A 34 1.67 3.73 -1.57
N GLU A 35 0.41 3.63 -1.16
CA GLU A 35 -0.73 3.92 -2.03
C GLU A 35 -1.20 5.37 -1.87
N GLN A 36 -1.41 6.05 -2.99
CA GLN A 36 -1.79 7.45 -3.03
C GLN A 36 -3.03 7.68 -3.89
N ASP A 37 -4.06 8.29 -3.32
CA ASP A 37 -5.19 8.87 -4.02
C ASP A 37 -4.90 10.34 -4.42
N PHE A 38 -4.85 10.60 -5.73
CA PHE A 38 -4.62 11.91 -6.32
C PHE A 38 -5.89 12.50 -6.94
N TYR A 39 -6.04 13.83 -6.82
CA TYR A 39 -7.19 14.60 -7.27
C TYR A 39 -6.72 15.67 -8.27
N VAL A 40 -6.48 15.25 -9.51
CA VAL A 40 -5.96 16.12 -10.57
C VAL A 40 -7.14 16.80 -11.30
N PRO A 41 -7.22 18.15 -11.30
CA PRO A 41 -8.29 18.87 -11.98
C PRO A 41 -8.28 18.71 -13.48
N LYS A 42 -9.47 18.84 -14.07
CA LYS A 42 -9.68 18.83 -15.52
C LYS A 42 -10.14 20.20 -16.04
N ASP A 43 -9.85 20.49 -17.30
CA ASP A 43 -10.42 21.63 -18.03
C ASP A 43 -11.83 21.32 -18.57
N ALA A 44 -12.42 22.27 -19.29
CA ALA A 44 -13.77 22.13 -19.84
C ALA A 44 -13.88 21.03 -20.92
N ASP A 45 -12.76 20.67 -21.54
CA ASP A 45 -12.67 19.63 -22.58
C ASP A 45 -12.35 18.25 -21.98
N GLY A 46 -12.12 18.18 -20.66
CA GLY A 46 -11.86 16.95 -19.91
C GLY A 46 -10.38 16.54 -19.82
N ASN A 47 -9.45 17.40 -20.26
CA ASN A 47 -8.01 17.15 -20.13
C ASN A 47 -7.51 17.52 -18.73
N TYR A 48 -6.52 16.80 -18.22
CA TYR A 48 -5.90 17.15 -16.95
C TYR A 48 -5.11 18.46 -17.05
N LYS A 49 -5.35 19.37 -16.10
CA LYS A 49 -4.69 20.68 -16.04
C LYS A 49 -3.23 20.56 -15.57
N THR A 50 -2.39 21.46 -16.06
CA THR A 50 -1.03 21.70 -15.57
C THR A 50 -0.93 23.11 -14.99
N TYR A 51 -0.14 23.28 -13.93
CA TYR A 51 0.03 24.54 -13.22
C TYR A 51 1.50 24.94 -13.17
N GLN A 52 1.80 26.24 -13.11
CA GLN A 52 3.19 26.74 -13.07
C GLN A 52 3.80 26.59 -11.67
N SER A 53 2.98 26.77 -10.63
CA SER A 53 3.36 26.55 -9.23
C SER A 53 2.38 25.62 -8.52
N ILE A 54 2.81 25.06 -7.39
CA ILE A 54 1.95 24.23 -6.53
C ILE A 54 0.74 25.01 -5.99
N GLY A 55 0.86 26.33 -5.84
CA GLY A 55 -0.22 27.18 -5.31
C GLY A 55 -1.31 27.46 -6.33
N ASP A 56 -0.97 27.52 -7.62
CA ASP A 56 -1.91 27.96 -8.67
C ASP A 56 -3.08 26.98 -8.84
N GLY A 57 -2.84 25.69 -8.59
CA GLY A 57 -3.86 24.64 -8.68
C GLY A 57 -4.60 24.35 -7.40
N TYR A 58 -4.35 25.10 -6.32
CA TYR A 58 -4.89 24.76 -5.00
C TYR A 58 -6.42 24.76 -4.94
N ALA A 59 -7.06 25.82 -5.46
CA ALA A 59 -8.52 25.93 -5.44
C ALA A 59 -9.19 24.84 -6.28
N ASP A 60 -8.71 24.64 -7.51
CA ASP A 60 -9.20 23.57 -8.40
C ASP A 60 -9.03 22.18 -7.76
N ALA A 61 -7.87 21.91 -7.13
CA ALA A 61 -7.63 20.64 -6.45
C ALA A 61 -8.57 20.42 -5.26
N ILE A 62 -8.89 21.48 -4.50
CA ILE A 62 -9.88 21.44 -3.42
C ILE A 62 -11.25 21.06 -3.96
N ASP A 63 -11.68 21.64 -5.08
CA ASP A 63 -12.97 21.32 -5.67
C ASP A 63 -13.05 19.84 -6.08
N VAL A 64 -11.99 19.29 -6.69
CA VAL A 64 -11.93 17.86 -7.04
C VAL A 64 -11.88 16.98 -5.78
N MET A 65 -11.11 17.34 -4.76
CA MET A 65 -11.05 16.59 -3.49
C MET A 65 -12.42 16.47 -2.82
N ARG A 66 -13.25 17.53 -2.87
CA ARG A 66 -14.60 17.53 -2.28
C ARG A 66 -15.56 16.55 -2.95
N THR A 67 -15.24 16.07 -4.15
CA THR A 67 -16.04 15.03 -4.82
C THR A 67 -15.83 13.64 -4.21
N LEU A 68 -14.73 13.43 -3.47
CA LEU A 68 -14.29 12.13 -2.94
C LEU A 68 -13.98 11.09 -4.03
N LEU A 69 -13.86 11.53 -5.29
CA LEU A 69 -13.54 10.69 -6.44
C LEU A 69 -12.11 10.99 -6.89
N PRO A 70 -11.12 10.16 -6.49
CA PRO A 70 -9.75 10.37 -6.95
C PRO A 70 -9.66 10.11 -8.45
N SER A 71 -8.91 10.97 -9.13
CA SER A 71 -8.56 10.82 -10.54
C SER A 71 -7.61 9.64 -10.77
N HIS A 72 -6.73 9.37 -9.80
CA HIS A 72 -5.74 8.30 -9.85
C HIS A 72 -5.56 7.73 -8.46
N ILE A 73 -5.43 6.41 -8.37
CA ILE A 73 -4.94 5.71 -7.18
C ILE A 73 -3.73 4.91 -7.65
N VAL A 74 -2.56 5.16 -7.06
CA VAL A 74 -1.30 4.62 -7.56
C VAL A 74 -0.40 4.16 -6.42
N PHE A 75 0.37 3.10 -6.68
CA PHE A 75 1.50 2.73 -5.82
C PHE A 75 2.74 3.53 -6.18
N ASN A 76 3.47 3.95 -5.15
CA ASN A 76 4.78 4.61 -5.24
C ASN A 76 4.82 5.78 -6.25
N GLY A 77 3.73 6.56 -6.30
CA GLY A 77 3.68 7.88 -6.92
C GLY A 77 3.33 7.93 -8.41
N LYS A 78 3.24 6.81 -9.14
CA LYS A 78 2.77 6.81 -10.54
C LYS A 78 2.16 5.48 -10.98
N VAL A 79 1.34 5.51 -12.03
CA VAL A 79 0.83 4.30 -12.67
C VAL A 79 2.01 3.44 -13.15
N GLY A 80 1.99 2.15 -12.79
CA GLY A 80 3.04 1.20 -13.16
C GLY A 80 4.38 1.37 -12.43
N ALA A 81 4.45 2.15 -11.34
CA ALA A 81 5.70 2.40 -10.63
C ALA A 81 6.43 1.12 -10.18
N LEU A 82 5.68 0.08 -9.79
CA LEU A 82 6.19 -1.19 -9.28
C LEU A 82 6.04 -2.33 -10.31
N THR A 83 6.24 -2.03 -11.59
CA THR A 83 6.08 -2.97 -12.70
C THR A 83 7.30 -2.98 -13.63
N GLY A 84 7.38 -3.96 -14.52
CA GLY A 84 8.50 -4.09 -15.47
C GLY A 84 9.83 -4.20 -14.75
N ASP A 85 10.79 -3.36 -15.13
CA ASP A 85 12.13 -3.33 -14.52
C ASP A 85 12.11 -2.95 -13.03
N ASN A 86 11.02 -2.33 -12.56
CA ASN A 86 10.82 -1.96 -11.15
C ASN A 86 9.93 -2.97 -10.40
N ALA A 87 9.62 -4.11 -10.99
CA ALA A 87 8.82 -5.14 -10.33
C ALA A 87 9.52 -5.64 -9.07
N LEU A 88 8.73 -5.82 -8.01
CA LEU A 88 9.21 -6.41 -6.76
C LEU A 88 9.58 -7.88 -7.00
N ALA A 89 10.68 -8.35 -6.40
CA ALA A 89 11.24 -9.67 -6.65
C ALA A 89 11.34 -10.49 -5.37
N ALA A 90 10.94 -11.75 -5.46
CA ALA A 90 11.11 -12.76 -4.42
C ALA A 90 11.43 -14.11 -5.08
N LYS A 91 11.96 -15.05 -4.30
CA LYS A 91 12.18 -16.44 -4.73
C LYS A 91 11.18 -17.36 -4.04
N VAL A 92 10.88 -18.50 -4.66
CA VAL A 92 10.16 -19.58 -3.98
C VAL A 92 10.90 -19.96 -2.71
N GLY A 93 10.18 -20.01 -1.59
CA GLY A 93 10.70 -20.25 -0.25
C GLY A 93 11.06 -18.99 0.54
N GLU A 94 11.15 -17.82 -0.10
CA GLU A 94 11.43 -16.53 0.56
C GLU A 94 10.17 -16.02 1.25
N THR A 95 10.31 -15.59 2.51
CA THR A 95 9.25 -14.94 3.29
C THR A 95 9.38 -13.43 3.17
N VAL A 96 8.33 -12.78 2.69
CA VAL A 96 8.29 -11.34 2.44
C VAL A 96 7.30 -10.66 3.37
N LEU A 97 7.74 -9.57 4.01
CA LEU A 97 6.88 -8.60 4.67
C LEU A 97 6.50 -7.49 3.68
N ILE A 98 5.21 -7.24 3.51
CA ILE A 98 4.69 -6.12 2.72
C ILE A 98 4.05 -5.11 3.67
N LEU A 99 4.66 -3.93 3.81
CA LEU A 99 4.13 -2.80 4.56
C LEU A 99 3.36 -1.89 3.59
N HIS A 100 2.08 -1.67 3.87
CA HIS A 100 1.19 -0.91 3.00
C HIS A 100 0.48 0.20 3.78
N PRO A 101 0.91 1.47 3.68
CA PRO A 101 0.14 2.61 4.16
C PRO A 101 -0.83 3.17 3.13
N GLN A 102 -1.97 3.66 3.65
CA GLN A 102 -2.86 4.59 2.95
C GLN A 102 -3.22 5.70 3.95
N ALA A 103 -2.81 6.94 3.66
CA ALA A 103 -2.91 8.05 4.61
C ALA A 103 -4.25 8.82 4.62
N ASN A 104 -5.13 8.60 3.64
CA ASN A 104 -6.32 9.43 3.41
C ASN A 104 -7.61 8.67 3.07
N ARG A 105 -7.50 7.51 2.43
CA ARG A 105 -8.62 6.75 1.88
C ARG A 105 -8.44 5.26 2.14
N ASP A 106 -9.54 4.54 2.27
CA ASP A 106 -9.48 3.10 2.46
C ASP A 106 -8.93 2.37 1.23
N THR A 107 -8.18 1.30 1.48
CA THR A 107 -7.69 0.35 0.48
C THR A 107 -7.92 -1.10 0.92
N ARG A 108 -7.87 -2.03 -0.04
CA ARG A 108 -8.11 -3.46 0.17
C ARG A 108 -7.03 -4.34 -0.50
N PRO A 109 -5.80 -4.37 0.02
CA PRO A 109 -4.72 -4.98 -0.72
C PRO A 109 -4.90 -6.49 -0.90
N HIS A 110 -4.44 -6.99 -2.04
CA HIS A 110 -4.57 -8.38 -2.45
C HIS A 110 -3.34 -8.83 -3.26
N LEU A 111 -2.86 -10.05 -3.01
CA LEU A 111 -1.79 -10.68 -3.79
C LEU A 111 -2.37 -11.75 -4.72
N ILE A 112 -2.57 -11.42 -5.99
CA ILE A 112 -3.19 -12.34 -6.96
C ILE A 112 -2.30 -13.56 -7.16
N GLY A 113 -2.84 -14.74 -6.83
CA GLY A 113 -2.13 -16.02 -6.89
C GLY A 113 -1.39 -16.39 -5.59
N GLY A 114 -1.42 -15.52 -4.58
CA GLY A 114 -0.90 -15.75 -3.25
C GLY A 114 -1.94 -15.47 -2.17
N HIS A 115 -1.48 -15.22 -0.94
CA HIS A 115 -2.31 -14.90 0.23
C HIS A 115 -1.54 -13.95 1.16
N GLY A 116 -2.16 -13.54 2.27
CA GLY A 116 -1.47 -13.07 3.46
C GLY A 116 -1.49 -14.17 4.52
N ASP A 117 -0.36 -14.83 4.75
CA ASP A 117 -0.22 -15.91 5.75
C ASP A 117 -0.46 -15.36 7.16
N PHE A 118 0.09 -14.17 7.43
CA PHE A 118 -0.16 -13.39 8.64
C PHE A 118 -0.38 -11.93 8.26
N VAL A 119 -1.51 -11.35 8.66
CA VAL A 119 -1.86 -9.98 8.33
C VAL A 119 -2.24 -9.20 9.57
N TRP A 120 -1.59 -8.05 9.76
CA TRP A 120 -2.01 -7.01 10.69
C TRP A 120 -2.70 -5.91 9.88
N PRO A 121 -4.03 -6.00 9.60
CA PRO A 121 -4.72 -5.00 8.78
C PRO A 121 -4.67 -3.59 9.39
N THR A 122 -4.65 -3.53 10.73
CA THR A 122 -4.49 -2.27 11.48
C THR A 122 -3.03 -1.92 11.78
N GLY A 123 -2.08 -2.78 11.41
CA GLY A 123 -0.63 -2.61 11.55
C GLY A 123 -0.10 -2.46 12.98
N LYS A 124 -0.77 -3.07 13.96
CA LYS A 124 -0.33 -3.06 15.36
C LYS A 124 0.08 -4.47 15.77
N PHE A 125 1.38 -4.69 16.02
CA PHE A 125 1.92 -6.03 16.31
C PHE A 125 1.53 -6.59 17.68
N ASN A 126 0.95 -5.79 18.57
CA ASN A 126 0.34 -6.27 19.82
C ASN A 126 -1.03 -6.93 19.59
N THR A 127 -1.68 -6.63 18.46
CA THR A 127 -2.89 -7.33 18.03
C THR A 127 -2.46 -8.60 17.29
N PRO A 128 -3.01 -9.78 17.64
CA PRO A 128 -2.74 -10.99 16.87
C PRO A 128 -3.05 -10.78 15.39
N PRO A 129 -2.21 -11.26 14.46
CA PRO A 129 -2.52 -11.16 13.04
C PRO A 129 -3.69 -12.06 12.67
N ASP A 130 -4.45 -11.64 11.67
CA ASP A 130 -5.32 -12.52 10.91
C ASP A 130 -4.46 -13.51 10.10
N VAL A 131 -5.04 -14.65 9.75
CA VAL A 131 -4.35 -15.70 8.98
C VAL A 131 -5.10 -16.03 7.70
N ASP A 132 -4.39 -16.60 6.73
CA ASP A 132 -4.92 -17.15 5.48
C ASP A 132 -5.79 -16.15 4.69
N GLN A 133 -5.44 -14.86 4.72
CA GLN A 133 -6.24 -13.81 4.10
C GLN A 133 -6.09 -13.82 2.58
N GLU A 134 -7.21 -13.84 1.86
CA GLU A 134 -7.23 -13.54 0.42
C GLU A 134 -6.97 -12.05 0.18
N THR A 135 -7.67 -11.19 0.90
CA THR A 135 -7.67 -9.74 0.78
C THR A 135 -7.82 -9.17 2.18
N TRP A 136 -7.12 -8.08 2.49
CA TRP A 136 -7.26 -7.41 3.78
C TRP A 136 -7.61 -5.95 3.61
N PHE A 137 -8.15 -5.35 4.68
CA PHE A 137 -8.60 -3.96 4.65
C PHE A 137 -7.66 -3.06 5.44
N ILE A 138 -7.28 -1.93 4.85
CA ILE A 138 -6.48 -0.91 5.52
C ILE A 138 -7.30 0.39 5.49
N PRO A 139 -7.81 0.85 6.64
CA PRO A 139 -8.53 2.11 6.71
C PRO A 139 -7.62 3.29 6.34
N GLY A 140 -8.19 4.34 5.75
CA GLY A 140 -7.49 5.60 5.51
C GLY A 140 -6.88 6.16 6.81
N GLY A 141 -5.62 6.60 6.73
CA GLY A 141 -4.84 7.02 7.90
C GLY A 141 -4.12 5.88 8.63
N THR A 142 -4.03 4.70 8.02
CA THR A 142 -3.44 3.50 8.63
C THR A 142 -2.35 2.91 7.75
N ALA A 143 -1.40 2.21 8.37
CA ALA A 143 -0.51 1.28 7.69
C ALA A 143 -0.81 -0.13 8.16
N GLY A 144 -1.00 -1.06 7.24
CA GLY A 144 -1.12 -2.50 7.51
C GLY A 144 0.15 -3.24 7.09
N ALA A 145 0.33 -4.44 7.60
CA ALA A 145 1.46 -5.30 7.25
C ALA A 145 0.98 -6.72 6.97
N ALA A 146 1.51 -7.35 5.93
CA ALA A 146 1.25 -8.75 5.59
C ALA A 146 2.56 -9.52 5.45
N ILE A 147 2.56 -10.78 5.87
CA ILE A 147 3.64 -11.75 5.67
C ILE A 147 3.15 -12.77 4.66
N TYR A 148 3.98 -13.11 3.68
CA TYR A 148 3.72 -14.20 2.77
C TYR A 148 5.01 -14.94 2.43
N LYS A 149 4.97 -16.27 2.50
CA LYS A 149 6.02 -17.13 1.95
C LYS A 149 5.67 -17.52 0.52
N PHE A 150 6.53 -17.21 -0.43
CA PHE A 150 6.25 -17.55 -1.83
C PHE A 150 6.37 -19.05 -2.08
N HIS A 151 5.30 -19.66 -2.60
CA HIS A 151 5.23 -21.10 -2.87
C HIS A 151 5.34 -21.47 -4.35
N GLN A 152 5.07 -20.55 -5.26
CA GLN A 152 5.15 -20.77 -6.70
C GLN A 152 6.02 -19.70 -7.37
N PRO A 153 6.75 -20.04 -8.45
CA PRO A 153 7.41 -19.05 -9.28
C PRO A 153 6.38 -18.35 -10.18
N GLY A 154 6.75 -17.20 -10.74
CA GLY A 154 5.94 -16.51 -11.73
C GLY A 154 5.79 -15.02 -11.43
N VAL A 155 4.99 -14.35 -12.25
CA VAL A 155 4.63 -12.94 -12.04
C VAL A 155 3.34 -12.89 -11.24
N TYR A 156 3.38 -12.14 -10.14
CA TYR A 156 2.24 -11.86 -9.29
C TYR A 156 1.81 -10.41 -9.48
N ALA A 157 0.51 -10.15 -9.32
CA ALA A 157 0.02 -8.79 -9.18
C ALA A 157 -0.34 -8.55 -7.71
N TYR A 158 0.20 -7.48 -7.15
CA TYR A 158 -0.27 -6.91 -5.90
C TYR A 158 -1.12 -5.69 -6.25
N VAL A 159 -2.35 -5.65 -5.74
CA VAL A 159 -3.38 -4.66 -6.11
C VAL A 159 -4.13 -4.16 -4.88
#